data_AF-A0A1J5NME5-F1
#
_entry.id   AF-A0A1J5NME5-F1
#
_cell.length_a   1.000
_cell.length_b   1.000
_cell.length_c   1.000
_cell.angle_alpha   90.00
_cell.angle_beta   90.00
_cell.angle_gamma   90.00
#
_symmetry.space_group_name_H-M   'P 1'
#
loop_
_entity.id
_entity.type
_entity.pdbx_description
1 polymer ?
#
loop_
_entity_poly.entity_id
_entity_poly.type
_entity_poly.pdbx_seq_one_letter_code
_entity_poly.pdbx_strand_id
1 'polypeptide(L)'
;MTLNELAEAAARRGLDLGKNPARTIRYYIDRGLLEPPRIEYEGKVKRAVYSPDHLVALRIICGYKNKGYKLEAIKEKLKEPIYWSDEALEFMRPFIAANNYPADAFSKDRPVTWGEAVIFLARFLDTVKKGREDASLIKRAFLDRRGQPAFRELETLFGE
;
A
#
# COMPACT_ATOMS: atom_id res chain seq x y z
N MET A 1 5.10 13.83 7.29
CA MET A 1 5.82 14.59 6.24
C MET A 1 4.89 15.57 5.57
N THR A 2 5.38 16.70 5.06
CA THR A 2 4.61 17.66 4.24
C THR A 2 4.43 17.13 2.82
N LEU A 3 3.63 17.81 2.00
CA LEU A 3 3.45 17.44 0.58
C LEU A 3 4.76 17.51 -0.22
N ASN A 4 5.57 18.54 0.03
CA ASN A 4 6.85 18.71 -0.67
C ASN A 4 7.86 17.64 -0.25
N GLU A 5 7.92 17.34 1.06
CA GLU A 5 8.76 16.25 1.56
C GLU A 5 8.35 14.88 0.98
N LEU A 6 7.04 14.63 0.81
CA LEU A 6 6.56 13.42 0.15
C LEU A 6 6.98 13.38 -1.32
N ALA A 7 6.83 14.48 -2.04
CA ALA A 7 7.25 14.59 -3.44
C ALA A 7 8.76 14.34 -3.62
N GLU A 8 9.59 14.93 -2.75
CA GLU A 8 11.04 14.72 -2.74
C GLU A 8 11.40 13.28 -2.36
N ALA A 9 10.70 12.69 -1.39
CA ALA A 9 10.91 11.30 -1.00
C ALA A 9 10.53 10.31 -2.11
N ALA A 10 9.51 10.63 -2.92
CA ALA A 10 9.12 9.90 -4.11
C ALA A 10 10.17 10.01 -5.22
N ALA A 11 10.65 11.23 -5.51
CA ALA A 11 11.69 11.47 -6.50
C ALA A 11 12.99 10.73 -6.15
N ARG A 12 13.42 10.76 -4.87
CA ARG A 12 14.60 10.01 -4.40
C ARG A 12 14.49 8.50 -4.58
N ARG A 13 13.28 7.96 -4.69
CA ARG A 13 13.02 6.53 -4.95
C ARG A 13 12.78 6.23 -6.44
N GLY A 14 13.02 7.19 -7.32
CA GLY A 14 12.84 7.04 -8.76
C GLY A 14 11.37 6.99 -9.21
N LEU A 15 10.42 7.47 -8.39
CA LEU A 15 9.02 7.48 -8.77
C LEU A 15 8.73 8.63 -9.73
N ASP A 16 8.28 8.32 -10.95
CA ASP A 16 7.88 9.33 -11.93
C ASP A 16 6.46 9.85 -11.66
N LEU A 17 6.39 11.06 -11.10
CA LEU A 17 5.16 11.82 -10.86
C LEU A 17 4.96 12.96 -11.88
N GLY A 18 5.77 12.99 -12.93
CA GLY A 18 5.79 14.04 -13.95
C GLY A 18 6.39 15.36 -13.46
N LYS A 19 6.22 16.40 -14.28
CA LYS A 19 6.86 17.72 -14.10
C LYS A 19 6.45 18.47 -12.83
N ASN A 20 5.28 18.15 -12.25
CA ASN A 20 4.81 18.79 -11.02
C ASN A 20 4.30 17.73 -10.03
N PRO A 21 5.21 17.08 -9.27
CA PRO A 21 4.86 15.99 -8.37
C PRO A 21 3.82 16.38 -7.31
N ALA A 22 3.93 17.57 -6.71
CA ALA A 22 2.97 18.04 -5.70
C ALA A 22 1.55 18.18 -6.28
N ARG A 23 1.42 18.69 -7.50
CA ARG A 23 0.13 18.74 -8.22
C ARG A 23 -0.39 17.35 -8.54
N THR A 24 0.47 16.45 -9.00
CA THR A 24 0.10 15.05 -9.30
C THR A 24 -0.40 14.33 -8.05
N ILE A 25 0.25 14.50 -6.90
CA ILE A 25 -0.17 13.90 -5.63
C ILE A 25 -1.57 14.40 -5.23
N ARG A 26 -1.80 15.72 -5.28
CA ARG A 26 -3.13 16.30 -5.00
C ARG A 26 -4.18 15.74 -5.96
N TYR A 27 -3.86 15.67 -7.24
CA TYR A 27 -4.75 15.10 -8.25
C TYR A 27 -5.11 13.63 -7.96
N TYR A 28 -4.14 12.81 -7.54
CA TYR A 28 -4.44 11.43 -7.14
C TYR A 28 -5.34 11.35 -5.90
N ILE A 29 -5.19 12.25 -4.93
CA ILE A 29 -6.10 12.37 -3.78
C ILE A 29 -7.51 12.75 -4.25
N ASP A 30 -7.63 13.78 -5.10
CA ASP A 30 -8.92 14.24 -5.64
C ASP A 30 -9.65 13.15 -6.43
N ARG A 31 -8.90 12.27 -7.11
CA ARG A 31 -9.44 11.10 -7.83
C ARG A 31 -9.72 9.90 -6.93
N GLY A 32 -9.32 9.93 -5.65
CA GLY A 32 -9.47 8.83 -4.70
C GLY A 32 -8.57 7.63 -5.01
N LEU A 33 -7.38 7.89 -5.56
CA LEU A 33 -6.29 6.92 -5.73
C LEU A 33 -5.34 6.91 -4.54
N LEU A 34 -5.29 8.02 -3.81
CA LEU A 34 -4.55 8.16 -2.57
C LEU A 34 -5.51 8.62 -1.48
N GLU A 35 -5.32 8.09 -0.28
CA GLU A 35 -5.99 8.60 0.90
C GLU A 35 -5.61 10.07 1.15
N PRO A 36 -6.55 10.89 1.66
CA PRO A 36 -6.23 12.25 2.05
C PRO A 36 -5.24 12.25 3.23
N PRO A 37 -4.34 13.26 3.31
CA PRO A 37 -3.43 13.37 4.42
C PRO A 37 -4.19 13.61 5.73
N ARG A 38 -3.61 13.18 6.84
CA ARG A 38 -4.12 13.53 8.16
C ARG A 38 -4.01 15.04 8.34
N ILE A 39 -5.02 15.63 8.94
CA ILE A 39 -4.95 17.02 9.38
C ILE A 39 -4.51 17.06 10.82
N GLU A 40 -3.41 17.76 11.08
CA GLU A 40 -2.92 18.04 12.42
C GLU A 40 -2.96 19.54 12.69
N TYR A 41 -3.21 19.90 13.95
CA TYR A 41 -3.25 21.29 14.39
C TYR A 41 -2.08 21.55 15.31
N GLU A 42 -1.27 22.54 14.95
CA GLU A 42 -0.23 23.09 15.82
C GLU A 42 -0.71 24.47 16.29
N GLY A 43 -1.33 24.51 17.47
CA GLY A 43 -2.09 25.67 17.92
C GLY A 43 -3.25 25.98 16.97
N LYS A 44 -3.22 27.17 16.35
CA LYS A 44 -4.23 27.61 15.36
C LYS A 44 -3.89 27.24 13.91
N VAL A 45 -2.70 26.69 13.66
CA VAL A 45 -2.23 26.40 12.30
C VAL A 45 -2.62 24.98 11.92
N LYS A 46 -3.38 24.84 10.83
CA LYS A 46 -3.75 23.56 10.21
C LYS A 46 -2.61 23.09 9.31
N ARG A 47 -2.12 21.86 9.51
CA ARG A 47 -1.12 21.22 8.65
C ARG A 47 -1.62 19.90 8.09
N ALA A 48 -1.36 19.68 6.80
CA ALA A 48 -1.58 18.40 6.15
C ALA A 48 -0.33 17.52 6.36
N VAL A 49 -0.51 16.37 6.99
CA VAL A 49 0.53 15.43 7.36
C VAL A 49 0.34 14.13 6.60
N TYR A 50 1.31 13.85 5.74
CA TYR A 50 1.40 12.63 4.95
C TYR A 50 2.20 11.57 5.74
N SER A 51 1.78 10.32 5.62
CA SER A 51 2.43 9.15 6.22
C SER A 51 3.35 8.43 5.22
N PRO A 52 4.27 7.56 5.67
CA PRO A 52 5.03 6.66 4.80
C PRO A 52 4.14 5.81 3.87
N ASP A 53 2.91 5.52 4.25
CA ASP A 53 1.98 4.74 3.43
C ASP A 53 1.60 5.46 2.13
N HIS A 54 1.57 6.79 2.15
CA HIS A 54 1.33 7.57 0.94
C HIS A 54 2.44 7.32 -0.09
N LEU A 55 3.67 7.12 0.36
CA LEU A 55 4.80 6.83 -0.51
C LEU A 55 4.74 5.41 -1.08
N VAL A 56 4.29 4.44 -0.28
CA VAL A 56 4.01 3.09 -0.75
C VAL A 56 2.91 3.12 -1.81
N ALA A 57 1.80 3.80 -1.53
CA ALA A 57 0.69 3.92 -2.46
C ALA A 57 1.12 4.60 -3.78
N LEU A 58 1.95 5.65 -3.72
CA LEU A 58 2.54 6.28 -4.90
C LEU A 58 3.40 5.30 -5.71
N ARG A 59 4.20 4.46 -5.06
CA ARG A 59 5.00 3.42 -5.74
C ARG A 59 4.10 2.44 -6.50
N ILE A 60 3.00 2.00 -5.89
CA ILE A 60 2.05 1.09 -6.52
C ILE A 60 1.41 1.74 -7.75
N ILE A 61 0.93 2.98 -7.59
CA ILE A 61 0.30 3.74 -8.69
C ILE A 61 1.29 3.89 -9.84
N CYS A 62 2.54 4.30 -9.57
CA CYS A 62 3.59 4.38 -10.59
C CYS A 62 3.86 3.02 -11.25
N GLY A 63 3.92 1.93 -10.47
CA GLY A 63 4.10 0.58 -10.99
C GLY A 63 3.03 0.15 -11.98
N TYR A 64 1.75 0.45 -11.71
CA TYR A 64 0.68 0.19 -12.67
C TYR A 64 0.70 1.15 -13.86
N LYS A 65 1.00 2.43 -13.66
CA LYS A 65 1.14 3.40 -14.76
C LYS A 65 2.23 2.99 -15.74
N ASN A 66 3.37 2.50 -15.25
CA ASN A 66 4.48 2.05 -16.08
C ASN A 66 4.11 0.85 -16.96
N LYS A 67 3.07 0.09 -16.58
CA LYS A 67 2.49 -1.00 -17.39
C LYS A 67 1.39 -0.53 -18.34
N GLY A 68 1.12 0.77 -18.43
CA GLY A 68 0.11 1.35 -19.31
C GLY A 68 -1.31 1.38 -18.74
N TYR A 69 -1.51 1.09 -17.45
CA TYR A 69 -2.84 1.18 -16.85
C TYR A 69 -3.31 2.63 -16.76
N LYS A 70 -4.58 2.86 -17.10
CA LYS A 70 -5.27 4.13 -16.89
C LYS A 70 -5.64 4.30 -15.42
N LEU A 71 -5.71 5.54 -14.95
CA LEU A 71 -5.99 5.87 -13.55
C LEU A 71 -7.27 5.24 -13.00
N GLU A 72 -8.35 5.18 -13.78
CA GLU A 72 -9.59 4.52 -13.34
C GLU A 72 -9.41 3.01 -13.13
N ALA A 73 -8.72 2.33 -14.05
CA ALA A 73 -8.42 0.91 -13.91
C ALA A 73 -7.49 0.63 -12.71
N ILE A 74 -6.55 1.54 -12.42
CA ILE A 74 -5.72 1.45 -11.20
C ILE A 74 -6.59 1.57 -9.95
N LYS A 75 -7.50 2.55 -9.93
CA LYS A 75 -8.41 2.76 -8.80
C LYS A 75 -9.33 1.57 -8.57
N GLU A 76 -9.86 0.99 -9.64
CA GLU A 76 -10.69 -0.23 -9.56
C GLU A 76 -9.88 -1.41 -9.01
N LYS A 77 -8.67 -1.63 -9.53
CA LYS A 77 -7.76 -2.67 -9.00
C LYS A 77 -7.44 -2.47 -7.52
N LEU A 78 -7.10 -1.25 -7.10
CA LEU A 78 -6.78 -0.98 -5.69
C LEU A 78 -7.97 -1.24 -4.75
N LYS A 79 -9.21 -1.19 -5.26
CA LYS A 79 -10.43 -1.45 -4.51
C LYS A 79 -10.92 -2.89 -4.63
N GLU A 80 -10.29 -3.70 -5.47
CA GLU A 80 -10.69 -5.09 -5.63
C GLU A 80 -10.45 -5.83 -4.30
N PRO A 81 -11.47 -6.54 -3.80
CA PRO A 81 -11.38 -7.24 -2.53
C PRO A 81 -10.62 -8.54 -2.68
N ILE A 82 -9.70 -8.76 -1.75
CA ILE A 82 -8.93 -9.98 -1.57
C ILE A 82 -9.07 -10.48 -0.14
N TYR A 83 -8.67 -11.72 0.06
CA TYR A 83 -8.80 -12.43 1.31
C TYR A 83 -7.45 -12.94 1.78
N TRP A 84 -7.26 -12.98 3.09
CA TRP A 84 -6.07 -13.59 3.67
C TRP A 84 -6.20 -15.12 3.64
N SER A 85 -5.11 -15.82 3.31
CA SER A 85 -5.05 -17.26 3.55
C SER A 85 -4.83 -17.57 5.03
N ASP A 86 -5.21 -18.78 5.45
CA ASP A 86 -4.88 -19.32 6.78
C ASP A 86 -3.40 -19.15 7.12
N GLU A 87 -2.55 -19.61 6.20
CA GLU A 87 -1.11 -19.57 6.33
C GLU A 87 -0.59 -18.13 6.49
N ALA A 88 -1.20 -17.16 5.78
CA ALA A 88 -0.87 -15.74 5.93
C ALA A 88 -1.19 -15.22 7.33
N LEU A 89 -2.38 -15.53 7.85
CA LEU A 89 -2.85 -15.01 9.13
C LEU A 89 -2.02 -15.56 10.28
N GLU A 90 -1.71 -16.86 10.27
CA GLU A 90 -0.83 -17.46 11.26
C GLU A 90 0.56 -16.83 11.25
N PHE A 91 1.10 -16.63 10.05
CA PHE A 91 2.40 -16.01 9.85
C PHE A 91 2.45 -14.55 10.30
N MET A 92 1.44 -13.75 9.98
CA MET A 92 1.38 -12.34 10.36
C MET A 92 1.02 -12.12 11.84
N ARG A 93 0.55 -13.16 12.55
CA ARG A 93 0.07 -13.06 13.94
C ARG A 93 1.04 -12.33 14.89
N PRO A 94 2.36 -12.59 14.89
CA PRO A 94 3.30 -11.86 15.75
C PRO A 94 3.40 -10.38 15.38
N PHE A 95 3.39 -10.07 14.07
CA PHE A 95 3.41 -8.69 13.58
C PHE A 95 2.13 -7.93 13.94
N ILE A 96 0.97 -8.56 13.77
CA ILE A 96 -0.34 -8.00 14.12
C ILE A 96 -0.38 -7.66 15.61
N ALA A 97 0.05 -8.60 16.46
CA ALA A 97 0.12 -8.41 17.91
C ALA A 97 1.10 -7.28 18.31
N ALA A 98 2.26 -7.20 17.66
CA ALA A 98 3.27 -6.17 17.98
C ALA A 98 2.87 -4.75 17.58
N ASN A 99 1.93 -4.58 16.64
CA ASN A 99 1.55 -3.28 16.08
C ASN A 99 0.14 -2.80 16.51
N ASN A 100 -0.51 -3.50 17.46
CA ASN A 100 -1.85 -3.14 17.97
C ASN A 100 -2.90 -2.90 16.87
N TYR A 101 -2.88 -3.71 15.80
CA TYR A 101 -3.96 -3.66 14.83
C TYR A 101 -5.27 -4.18 15.47
N PRO A 102 -6.44 -3.69 15.03
CA PRO A 102 -7.72 -4.25 15.43
C PRO A 102 -7.80 -5.75 15.13
N ALA A 103 -8.38 -6.54 16.02
CA ALA A 103 -8.46 -8.00 15.88
C ALA A 103 -9.22 -8.44 14.61
N ASP A 104 -10.14 -7.60 14.13
CA ASP A 104 -10.95 -7.81 12.93
C ASP A 104 -10.33 -7.22 11.65
N ALA A 105 -9.19 -6.53 11.74
CA ALA A 105 -8.48 -5.97 10.58
C ALA A 105 -7.88 -7.06 9.68
N PHE A 106 -7.68 -8.26 10.23
CA PHE A 106 -7.11 -9.42 9.55
C PHE A 106 -7.99 -10.66 9.79
N SER A 107 -9.26 -10.57 9.38
CA SER A 107 -10.20 -11.69 9.40
C SER A 107 -10.33 -12.32 8.01
N LYS A 108 -10.57 -13.64 7.95
CA LYS A 108 -10.91 -14.33 6.69
C LYS A 108 -12.27 -13.92 6.15
N ASP A 109 -13.18 -13.57 7.03
CA ASP A 109 -14.57 -13.28 6.69
C ASP A 109 -14.75 -11.82 6.26
N ARG A 110 -13.70 -11.01 6.41
CA ARG A 110 -13.68 -9.61 6.00
C ARG A 110 -12.73 -9.43 4.82
N PRO A 111 -13.23 -9.08 3.62
CA PRO A 111 -12.34 -8.73 2.53
C PRO A 111 -11.52 -7.49 2.87
N VAL A 112 -10.24 -7.51 2.50
CA VAL A 112 -9.40 -6.31 2.46
C VAL A 112 -9.26 -5.86 1.02
N THR A 113 -9.03 -4.57 0.79
CA THR A 113 -8.73 -4.10 -0.57
C THR A 113 -7.27 -4.39 -0.92
N TRP A 114 -6.99 -4.54 -2.21
CA TRP A 114 -5.61 -4.61 -2.71
C TRP A 114 -4.74 -3.46 -2.21
N GLY A 115 -5.25 -2.23 -2.19
CA GLY A 115 -4.51 -1.06 -1.70
C GLY A 115 -4.07 -1.20 -0.25
N GLU A 116 -4.98 -1.62 0.63
CA GLU A 116 -4.69 -1.85 2.06
C GLU A 116 -3.69 -2.99 2.25
N ALA A 117 -3.89 -4.10 1.53
CA ALA A 117 -3.01 -5.26 1.59
C ALA A 117 -1.58 -4.92 1.16
N VAL A 118 -1.40 -4.13 0.10
CA VAL A 118 -0.07 -3.77 -0.39
C VAL A 118 0.65 -2.81 0.56
N ILE A 119 -0.07 -1.86 1.16
CA ILE A 119 0.48 -0.97 2.19
C ILE A 119 0.97 -1.79 3.39
N PHE A 120 0.14 -2.74 3.84
CA PHE A 120 0.51 -3.67 4.90
C PHE A 120 1.77 -4.47 4.52
N LEU A 121 1.78 -5.07 3.32
CA LEU A 121 2.92 -5.85 2.85
C LEU A 121 4.19 -5.03 2.74
N ALA A 122 4.12 -3.76 2.36
CA ALA A 122 5.32 -2.92 2.30
C ALA A 122 5.94 -2.71 3.69
N ARG A 123 5.11 -2.55 4.73
CA ARG A 123 5.58 -2.48 6.12
C ARG A 123 6.15 -3.82 6.59
N PHE A 124 5.54 -4.92 6.17
CA PHE A 124 5.95 -6.28 6.50
C PHE A 124 7.22 -6.73 5.74
N LEU A 125 7.39 -6.33 4.48
CA LEU A 125 8.58 -6.62 3.68
C LEU A 125 9.83 -5.98 4.28
N ASP A 126 9.70 -4.84 4.97
CA ASP A 126 10.79 -4.24 5.75
C ASP A 126 11.22 -5.12 6.94
N THR A 127 10.34 -5.97 7.47
CA THR A 127 10.70 -6.98 8.48
C THR A 127 11.32 -8.23 7.85
N VAL A 128 10.81 -8.66 6.69
CA VAL A 128 11.36 -9.78 5.90
C VAL A 128 12.79 -9.47 5.42
N LYS A 129 13.03 -8.28 4.85
CA LYS A 129 14.34 -7.82 4.37
C LYS A 129 15.43 -7.76 5.44
N LYS A 130 15.05 -7.73 6.72
CA LYS A 130 15.98 -7.86 7.86
C LYS A 130 16.37 -9.31 8.14
N GLY A 131 16.07 -10.25 7.22
CA GLY A 131 16.43 -11.66 7.27
C GLY A 131 15.61 -12.48 8.26
N ARG A 132 14.43 -11.99 8.65
CA ARG A 132 13.63 -12.63 9.72
C ARG A 132 12.60 -13.62 9.21
N GLU A 133 12.30 -13.66 7.91
CA GLU A 133 11.19 -14.45 7.35
C GLU A 133 11.44 -14.88 5.89
N ASP A 134 10.74 -15.92 5.42
CA ASP A 134 10.80 -16.45 4.05
C ASP A 134 9.85 -15.71 3.08
N ALA A 135 10.40 -15.21 1.97
CA ALA A 135 9.65 -14.53 0.91
C ALA A 135 8.64 -15.45 0.18
N SER A 136 8.80 -16.77 0.23
CA SER A 136 7.87 -17.75 -0.36
C SER A 136 6.47 -17.74 0.29
N LEU A 137 6.37 -17.30 1.54
CA LEU A 137 5.11 -17.20 2.29
C LEU A 137 4.23 -16.06 1.77
N ILE A 138 4.84 -14.96 1.32
CA ILE A 138 4.10 -13.83 0.75
C ILE A 138 3.37 -14.27 -0.53
N LYS A 139 3.98 -15.20 -1.28
CA LYS A 139 3.38 -15.77 -2.52
C LYS A 139 2.07 -16.51 -2.30
N ARG A 140 1.85 -16.99 -1.08
CA ARG A 140 0.67 -17.77 -0.67
C ARG A 140 -0.26 -16.99 0.25
N ALA A 141 0.07 -15.73 0.54
CA ALA A 141 -0.59 -14.96 1.58
C ALA A 141 -1.98 -14.44 1.20
N PHE A 142 -2.24 -14.27 -0.10
CA PHE A 142 -3.47 -13.65 -0.60
C PHE A 142 -4.26 -14.61 -1.48
N LEU A 143 -5.57 -14.62 -1.26
CA LEU A 143 -6.54 -15.38 -2.02
C LEU A 143 -7.54 -14.43 -2.70
N ASP A 144 -7.96 -14.78 -3.90
CA ASP A 144 -9.08 -14.13 -4.57
C ASP A 144 -10.43 -14.60 -3.98
N ARG A 145 -11.54 -14.07 -4.51
CA ARG A 145 -12.91 -14.50 -4.13
C ARG A 145 -13.20 -15.99 -4.33
N ARG A 146 -12.38 -16.71 -5.11
CA ARG A 146 -12.51 -18.13 -5.43
C ARG A 146 -11.51 -19.00 -4.64
N GLY A 147 -10.77 -18.40 -3.70
CA GLY A 147 -9.77 -19.10 -2.88
C GLY A 147 -8.49 -19.43 -3.64
N GLN A 148 -8.21 -18.81 -4.78
CA GLN A 148 -6.99 -19.02 -5.57
C GLN A 148 -5.91 -17.99 -5.20
N PRO A 149 -4.61 -18.34 -5.27
CA PRO A 149 -3.52 -17.41 -4.97
C PRO A 149 -3.60 -16.13 -5.82
N ALA A 150 -3.77 -14.98 -5.15
CA ALA A 150 -3.88 -13.67 -5.79
C ALA A 150 -2.51 -12.98 -5.99
N PHE A 151 -1.41 -13.59 -5.51
CA PHE A 151 -0.09 -12.95 -5.45
C PHE A 151 0.59 -12.65 -6.80
N ARG A 152 0.20 -13.30 -7.90
CA ARG A 152 0.82 -13.08 -9.23
C ARG A 152 0.81 -11.61 -9.67
N GLU A 153 -0.12 -10.81 -9.15
CA GLU A 153 -0.21 -9.38 -9.46
C GLU A 153 0.83 -8.53 -8.71
N LEU A 154 1.36 -8.99 -7.57
CA LEU A 154 2.32 -8.26 -6.73
C LEU A 154 3.78 -8.42 -7.16
N GLU A 155 4.17 -9.59 -7.70
CA GLU A 155 5.54 -9.80 -8.23
C GLU A 155 5.90 -8.71 -9.24
N THR A 156 4.91 -8.30 -10.03
CA THR A 156 5.09 -7.26 -11.05
C THR A 156 5.11 -5.83 -10.49
N LEU A 157 4.73 -5.58 -9.23
CA LEU A 157 4.74 -4.25 -8.60
C LEU A 157 5.96 -4.03 -7.70
N PHE A 158 6.44 -5.10 -7.08
CA PHE A 158 7.58 -5.02 -6.18
C PHE A 158 8.91 -5.26 -6.87
N GLY A 159 8.94 -5.99 -7.99
CA GLY A 159 10.19 -6.37 -8.67
C GLY A 159 11.07 -7.23 -7.76
N GLU A 160 11.91 -8.07 -8.36
CA GLU A 160 12.98 -8.76 -7.64
C GLU A 160 13.93 -7.76 -6.96
#